data_AF-A0A963T7X6-F1
#
_entry.id   AF-A0A963T7X6-F1
#
_cell.length_a   1.000
_cell.length_b   1.000
_cell.length_c   1.000
_cell.angle_alpha   90.00
_cell.angle_beta   90.00
_cell.angle_gamma   90.00
#
_symmetry.space_group_name_H-M   'P 1'
#
loop_
_entity.id
_entity.type
_entity.pdbx_description
1 polymer ?
#
loop_
_entity_poly.entity_id
_entity_poly.type
_entity_poly.pdbx_seq_one_letter_code
_entity_poly.pdbx_strand_id
1 'polypeptide(L)'
;MGAPLNPRDQAALEARERVERCRAWLKTLMAPGRAKPATKDELFAYARDHLGANRSNFNAGWDLAIFDMGREDWYLPSPKRRQRDQ
;
A
#
# COMPACT_ATOMS: atom_id res chain seq x y z
N MET A 1 35.50 12.07 -1.73
CA MET A 1 34.70 11.17 -0.87
C MET A 1 33.52 11.99 -0.37
N GLY A 2 32.29 11.68 -0.76
CA GLY A 2 31.10 12.37 -0.27
C GLY A 2 30.90 12.06 1.21
N ALA A 3 30.59 13.07 2.03
CA ALA A 3 30.30 12.86 3.44
C ALA A 3 29.16 11.84 3.60
N PRO A 4 29.21 10.94 4.61
CA PRO A 4 28.11 10.03 4.87
C PRO A 4 26.85 10.85 5.13
N LEU A 5 25.74 10.45 4.51
CA LEU A 5 24.43 11.06 4.73
C LEU A 5 24.13 11.06 6.23
N ASN A 6 23.59 12.16 6.75
CA ASN A 6 23.18 12.22 8.15
C ASN A 6 22.15 11.09 8.42
N PRO A 7 22.13 10.50 9.62
CA PRO A 7 21.24 9.38 9.96
C PRO A 7 19.75 9.71 9.75
N ARG A 8 19.38 10.99 9.80
CA ARG A 8 18.03 11.46 9.46
C ARG A 8 17.72 11.34 7.96
N ASP A 9 18.66 11.68 7.10
CA ASP A 9 18.50 11.57 5.64
C ASP A 9 18.45 10.10 5.22
N GLN A 10 19.25 9.24 5.86
CA GLN A 10 19.20 7.80 5.62
C GLN A 10 17.85 7.19 6.04
N ALA A 11 17.36 7.54 7.23
CA ALA A 11 16.04 7.07 7.69
C ALA A 11 14.89 7.58 6.78
N ALA A 12 14.99 8.80 6.26
CA ALA A 12 14.01 9.35 5.32
C ALA A 12 14.05 8.61 3.97
N LEU A 13 15.24 8.26 3.48
CA LEU A 13 15.41 7.47 2.26
C LEU A 13 14.80 6.06 2.43
N GLU A 14 15.12 5.38 3.53
CA GLU A 14 14.56 4.06 3.84
C GLU A 14 13.03 4.09 4.00
N ALA A 15 12.48 5.16 4.59
CA ALA A 15 11.04 5.33 4.71
C ALA A 15 10.39 5.48 3.32
N ARG A 16 10.99 6.28 2.43
CA ARG A 16 10.53 6.44 1.04
C ARG A 16 10.60 5.14 0.27
N GLU A 17 11.67 4.36 0.42
CA GLU A 17 11.77 3.04 -0.20
C GLU A 17 10.67 2.09 0.26
N ARG A 18 10.33 2.10 1.56
CA ARG A 18 9.23 1.27 2.08
C ARG A 18 7.88 1.72 1.52
N VAL A 19 7.64 3.02 1.41
CA VAL A 19 6.43 3.57 0.76
C VAL A 19 6.34 3.11 -0.69
N GLU A 20 7.42 3.23 -1.46
CA GLU A 20 7.44 2.85 -2.86
C GLU A 20 7.28 1.34 -3.06
N ARG A 21 7.86 0.50 -2.19
CA ARG A 21 7.62 -0.96 -2.21
C ARG A 21 6.15 -1.28 -1.93
N CYS A 22 5.53 -0.63 -0.94
CA CYS A 22 4.10 -0.78 -0.69
C CYS A 22 3.25 -0.35 -1.89
N ARG A 23 3.55 0.81 -2.48
CA ARG A 23 2.86 1.33 -3.66
C ARG A 23 2.96 0.36 -4.83
N ALA A 24 4.17 -0.09 -5.15
CA ALA A 24 4.41 -1.03 -6.25
C ALA A 24 3.63 -2.34 -6.05
N TRP A 25 3.68 -2.89 -4.84
CA TRP A 25 2.91 -4.09 -4.50
C TRP A 25 1.40 -3.88 -4.63
N LEU A 26 0.85 -2.78 -4.08
CA LEU A 26 -0.57 -2.47 -4.19
C LEU A 26 -1.03 -2.30 -5.63
N LYS A 27 -0.22 -1.66 -6.49
CA LYS A 27 -0.48 -1.54 -7.93
C LYS A 27 -0.62 -2.91 -8.60
N THR A 28 0.15 -3.93 -8.20
CA THR A 28 -0.02 -5.30 -8.74
C THR A 28 -1.38 -5.92 -8.41
N LEU A 29 -1.98 -5.51 -7.29
CA LEU A 29 -3.30 -5.97 -6.87
C LEU A 29 -4.43 -5.16 -7.52
N MET A 30 -4.19 -3.89 -7.80
CA MET A 30 -5.10 -2.92 -8.44
C MET A 30 -5.20 -3.06 -9.96
N ALA A 31 -4.95 -4.25 -10.50
CA ALA A 31 -5.10 -4.50 -11.94
C ALA A 31 -6.52 -4.09 -12.42
N PRO A 32 -6.65 -3.47 -13.60
CA PRO A 32 -7.92 -2.98 -14.11
C PRO A 32 -8.96 -4.12 -14.18
N GLY A 33 -10.16 -3.85 -13.67
CA GLY A 33 -11.25 -4.82 -13.61
C GLY A 33 -11.19 -5.81 -12.43
N ARG A 34 -10.14 -5.77 -11.60
CA ARG A 34 -10.04 -6.63 -10.42
C ARG A 34 -10.70 -5.98 -9.20
N ALA A 35 -11.47 -6.77 -8.46
CA ALA A 35 -11.99 -6.36 -7.17
C ALA A 35 -10.88 -6.38 -6.11
N LYS A 36 -11.03 -5.54 -5.08
CA LYS A 36 -10.11 -5.51 -3.95
C LYS A 36 -10.07 -6.90 -3.28
N PRO A 37 -8.90 -7.57 -3.20
CA PRO A 37 -8.83 -8.99 -2.81
C PRO A 37 -9.06 -9.20 -1.30
N ALA A 38 -8.81 -8.19 -0.49
CA ALA A 38 -8.92 -8.24 0.97
C ALA A 38 -9.27 -6.85 1.53
N THR A 39 -9.57 -6.75 2.82
CA THR A 39 -9.75 -5.45 3.47
C THR A 39 -8.43 -4.67 3.52
N LYS A 40 -8.51 -3.33 3.68
CA LYS A 40 -7.31 -2.48 3.84
C LYS A 40 -6.44 -2.96 5.00
N ASP A 41 -7.06 -3.48 6.06
CA ASP A 41 -6.34 -3.94 7.25
C ASP A 41 -5.61 -5.27 7.03
N GLU A 42 -6.22 -6.22 6.33
CA GLU A 42 -5.54 -7.46 5.90
C GLU A 42 -4.38 -7.16 4.95
N LEU A 43 -4.55 -6.22 4.02
CA LEU A 43 -3.47 -5.78 3.14
C LEU A 43 -2.35 -5.08 3.93
N PHE A 44 -2.69 -4.33 4.98
CA PHE A 44 -1.70 -3.78 5.89
C PHE A 44 -0.95 -4.87 6.67
N ALA A 45 -1.67 -5.88 7.20
CA ALA A 45 -1.04 -6.98 7.91
C ALA A 45 -0.02 -7.71 7.02
N TYR A 46 -0.38 -7.96 5.76
CA TYR A 46 0.53 -8.54 4.77
C TYR A 46 1.73 -7.62 4.49
N ALA A 47 1.49 -6.33 4.24
CA ALA A 47 2.58 -5.37 3.98
C ALA A 47 3.51 -5.22 5.19
N ARG A 48 2.99 -5.30 6.41
CA ARG A 48 3.78 -5.27 7.64
C ARG A 48 4.68 -6.49 7.74
N ASP A 49 4.12 -7.68 7.50
CA ASP A 49 4.83 -8.96 7.66
C ASP A 49 5.86 -9.17 6.54
N HIS A 50 5.47 -8.96 5.28
CA HIS A 50 6.30 -9.25 4.11
C HIS A 50 7.15 -8.08 3.62
N LEU A 51 6.71 -6.83 3.80
CA LEU A 51 7.43 -5.64 3.32
C LEU A 51 8.08 -4.84 4.46
N GLY A 52 7.86 -5.24 5.72
CA GLY A 52 8.32 -4.49 6.89
C GLY A 52 7.73 -3.08 6.95
N ALA A 53 6.56 -2.86 6.35
CA ALA A 53 5.94 -1.54 6.31
C ALA A 53 5.24 -1.22 7.64
N ASN A 54 5.43 0.01 8.13
CA ASN A 54 4.60 0.53 9.22
C ASN A 54 3.30 1.14 8.65
N ARG A 55 2.35 1.46 9.53
CA ARG A 55 1.02 1.97 9.11
C ARG A 55 1.11 3.27 8.32
N SER A 56 2.05 4.15 8.65
CA SER A 56 2.25 5.43 7.95
C SER A 56 2.75 5.21 6.53
N ASN A 57 3.76 4.35 6.36
CA ASN A 57 4.32 4.02 5.04
C ASN A 57 3.28 3.32 4.16
N PHE A 58 2.51 2.41 4.75
CA PHE A 58 1.44 1.71 4.05
C PHE A 58 0.34 2.67 3.60
N ASN A 59 -0.12 3.58 4.47
CA ASN A 59 -1.14 4.57 4.09
C ASN A 59 -0.66 5.49 2.97
N ALA A 60 0.57 6.00 3.06
CA ALA A 60 1.15 6.82 1.98
C ALA A 60 1.22 6.03 0.66
N GLY A 61 1.71 4.79 0.69
CA GLY A 61 1.75 3.93 -0.50
C GLY A 61 0.36 3.59 -1.04
N TRP A 62 -0.63 3.45 -0.15
CA TRP A 62 -2.04 3.21 -0.49
C TRP A 62 -2.66 4.36 -1.25
N ASP A 63 -2.53 5.58 -0.75
CA ASP A 63 -3.06 6.78 -1.40
C ASP A 63 -2.38 7.01 -2.76
N LEU A 64 -1.05 6.83 -2.83
CA LEU A 64 -0.30 6.94 -4.08
C LEU A 64 -0.70 5.88 -5.11
N ALA A 65 -0.92 4.62 -4.67
CA ALA A 65 -1.34 3.55 -5.57
C ALA A 65 -2.75 3.79 -6.12
N ILE A 66 -3.68 4.25 -5.28
CA ILE A 66 -5.03 4.60 -5.72
C ILE A 66 -5.00 5.76 -6.73
N PHE A 67 -4.26 6.83 -6.42
CA PHE A 67 -4.13 7.98 -7.30
C PHE A 67 -3.53 7.59 -8.66
N ASP A 68 -2.47 6.78 -8.66
CA ASP A 68 -1.77 6.33 -9.87
C ASP A 68 -2.64 5.42 -10.75
N MET A 69 -3.45 4.56 -10.13
CA MET A 69 -4.31 3.61 -10.85
C MET A 69 -5.72 4.14 -11.12
N GLY A 70 -6.09 5.31 -10.59
CA GLY A 70 -7.45 5.85 -10.66
C GLY A 70 -8.50 4.97 -9.96
N ARG A 71 -8.10 4.28 -8.89
CA ARG A 71 -8.93 3.26 -8.20
C ARG A 71 -9.57 3.78 -6.92
N GLU A 72 -10.28 4.90 -7.01
CA GLU A 72 -10.95 5.52 -5.84
C GLU A 72 -11.95 4.55 -5.16
N ASP A 73 -12.46 3.57 -5.91
CA ASP A 73 -13.30 2.49 -5.38
C ASP A 73 -12.62 1.67 -4.27
N TRP A 74 -11.28 1.69 -4.18
CA TRP A 74 -10.55 0.99 -3.14
C TRP A 74 -10.64 1.66 -1.76
N TYR A 75 -10.96 2.97 -1.69
CA TYR A 75 -11.28 3.65 -0.43
C TYR A 75 -12.57 3.14 0.19
N LEU A 76 -13.50 2.70 -0.64
CA LEU A 76 -14.75 2.14 -0.17
C LEU A 76 -14.48 0.82 0.56
N PRO A 77 -15.22 0.50 1.63
CA PRO A 77 -15.17 -0.83 2.22
C PRO A 77 -15.42 -1.85 1.11
N SER A 78 -14.66 -2.96 1.09
CA SER A 78 -14.89 -4.02 0.11
C SER A 78 -16.38 -4.33 0.16
N PRO A 79 -17.10 -4.34 -0.99
CA PRO A 79 -18.50 -4.69 -0.96
C PRO A 79 -18.56 -6.05 -0.27
N LYS A 80 -19.18 -6.10 0.92
CA LYS A 80 -19.54 -7.35 1.57
C LYS A 80 -20.14 -8.17 0.45
N ARG A 81 -19.55 -9.32 0.10
CA ARG A 81 -20.22 -10.27 -0.80
C ARG A 81 -21.63 -10.35 -0.23
N ARG A 82 -22.62 -9.79 -0.94
CA ARG A 82 -24.01 -10.07 -0.65
C ARG A 82 -24.04 -11.57 -0.78
N GLN A 83 -24.09 -12.25 0.38
CA GLN A 83 -24.43 -13.64 0.46
C GLN A 83 -25.78 -13.68 -0.23
N ARG A 84 -25.76 -14.08 -1.50
CA ARG A 84 -26.94 -14.30 -2.30
C ARG A 84 -27.42 -15.65 -1.82
N ASP A 85 -27.98 -15.67 -0.62
CA ASP A 85 -28.77 -16.80 -0.15
C ASP A 85 -30.16 -16.56 -0.73
N GLN A 86 -30.50 -17.46 -1.65
CA GLN A 86 -31.79 -17.61 -2.30
C GLN A 86 -32.79 -18.20 -1.34
#